data_AF-A0A6J1MG69-F1
#
_entry.id   AF-A0A6J1MG69-F1
#
_cell.length_a   1.000
_cell.length_b   1.000
_cell.length_c   1.000
_cell.angle_alpha   90.00
_cell.angle_beta   90.00
_cell.angle_gamma   90.00
#
_symmetry.space_group_name_H-M   'P 1'
#
loop_
_entity.id
_entity.type
_entity.pdbx_description
1 polymer ?
#
loop_
_entity_poly.entity_id
_entity_poly.type
_entity_poly.pdbx_seq_one_letter_code
_entity_poly.pdbx_strand_id
1 'polypeptide(L)'
;MSEDQEELMSNDETFSYSPEIVETFTELETEQALLFIKDNNLPMSDLHYALKYIRISNRAVDLDDKFKEIQQRLKKLREQDMVVVTPPKCGNLNFNFFNNP
;
A
#
# COMPACT_ATOMS: atom_id res chain seq x y z
N MET A 1 -15.86 3.39 -67.48
CA MET A 1 -14.54 2.96 -66.99
C MET A 1 -14.31 3.79 -65.74
N SER A 2 -14.53 3.16 -64.61
CA SER A 2 -14.57 3.77 -63.28
C SER A 2 -13.16 3.70 -62.71
N GLU A 3 -12.59 4.84 -62.31
CA GLU A 3 -11.35 4.91 -61.54
C GLU A 3 -11.66 5.70 -60.27
N ASP A 4 -12.45 5.05 -59.42
CA ASP A 4 -12.47 5.33 -58.00
C ASP A 4 -11.22 4.68 -57.38
N GLN A 5 -10.63 5.37 -56.40
CA GLN A 5 -9.68 4.84 -55.40
C GLN A 5 -8.26 4.52 -55.86
N GLU A 6 -7.38 5.53 -55.85
CA GLU A 6 -5.99 5.31 -55.46
C GLU A 6 -5.69 6.08 -54.17
N GLU A 7 -5.78 5.31 -53.09
CA GLU A 7 -4.87 5.35 -51.93
C GLU A 7 -4.89 6.61 -51.06
N LEU A 8 -6.03 6.77 -50.36
CA LEU A 8 -5.94 7.05 -48.93
C LEU A 8 -5.04 6.01 -48.25
N MET A 9 -4.43 6.41 -47.13
CA MET A 9 -3.62 5.61 -46.20
C MET A 9 -2.10 5.73 -46.39
N SER A 10 -1.60 6.96 -46.24
CA SER A 10 -0.34 7.20 -45.54
C SER A 10 -0.40 6.52 -44.17
N ASN A 11 -0.03 5.24 -44.12
CA ASN A 11 0.17 4.48 -42.90
C ASN A 11 1.39 5.04 -42.18
N ASP A 12 1.18 6.08 -41.38
CA ASP A 12 2.14 6.60 -40.42
C ASP A 12 2.17 5.64 -39.21
N GLU A 13 2.58 4.40 -39.46
CA GLU A 13 2.93 3.41 -38.42
C GLU A 13 4.30 3.77 -37.84
N THR A 14 4.39 5.00 -37.32
CA THR A 14 5.48 5.38 -36.44
C THR A 14 5.31 4.56 -35.17
N PHE A 15 5.98 3.41 -35.12
CA PHE A 15 6.21 2.64 -33.91
C PHE A 15 6.79 3.59 -32.85
N SER A 16 5.93 4.07 -31.94
CA SER A 16 6.37 4.85 -30.80
C SER A 16 7.10 3.90 -29.87
N TYR A 17 8.43 3.85 -29.97
CA TYR A 17 9.26 3.25 -28.95
C TYR A 17 8.95 3.97 -27.65
N SER A 18 8.23 3.29 -26.76
CA SER A 18 8.11 3.75 -25.38
C SER A 18 9.54 3.89 -24.87
N PRO A 19 9.92 5.08 -24.36
CA PRO A 19 11.29 5.30 -23.92
C PRO A 19 11.68 4.20 -22.94
N GLU A 20 12.84 3.58 -23.14
CA GLU A 20 13.37 2.58 -22.23
C GLU A 20 13.43 3.21 -20.83
N ILE A 21 12.55 2.75 -19.93
CA ILE A 21 12.57 3.18 -18.54
C ILE A 21 13.81 2.55 -17.93
N VAL A 22 14.91 3.31 -17.90
CA VAL A 22 16.12 2.91 -17.19
C VAL A 22 15.77 2.87 -15.71
N GLU A 23 15.50 1.67 -15.18
CA GLU A 23 15.30 1.46 -13.76
C GLU A 23 16.61 1.79 -13.03
N THR A 24 16.70 3.00 -12.48
CA THR A 24 17.82 3.40 -11.62
C THR A 24 17.57 2.92 -10.20
N PHE A 25 18.61 2.40 -9.56
CA PHE A 25 18.60 2.00 -8.16
C PHE A 25 19.47 2.94 -7.35
N THR A 26 19.05 3.23 -6.13
CA THR A 26 19.84 4.05 -5.21
C THR A 26 21.05 3.27 -4.70
N GLU A 27 22.06 3.99 -4.23
CA GLU A 27 23.25 3.38 -3.63
C GLU A 27 22.89 2.48 -2.44
N LEU A 28 21.96 2.93 -1.61
CA LEU A 28 21.46 2.16 -0.46
C LEU A 28 20.78 0.85 -0.88
N GLU A 29 19.89 0.89 -1.88
CA GLU A 29 19.25 -0.32 -2.42
C GLU A 29 20.30 -1.29 -2.98
N THR A 30 21.36 -0.75 -3.59
CA THR A 30 22.46 -1.55 -4.15
C THR A 30 23.28 -2.21 -3.05
N GLU A 31 23.64 -1.49 -2.00
CA GLU A 31 24.35 -2.03 -0.84
C GLU A 31 23.53 -3.15 -0.17
N GLN A 32 22.25 -2.90 0.07
CA GLN A 32 21.32 -3.89 0.64
C GLN A 32 21.19 -5.13 -0.25
N ALA A 33 21.13 -4.96 -1.58
CA ALA A 33 21.05 -6.08 -2.51
C ALA A 33 22.34 -6.90 -2.51
N LEU A 34 23.51 -6.25 -2.45
CA LEU A 34 24.79 -6.95 -2.35
C LEU A 34 24.93 -7.75 -1.05
N LEU A 35 24.48 -7.19 0.07
CA LEU A 35 24.41 -7.90 1.35
C LEU A 35 23.44 -9.10 1.25
N PHE A 36 22.26 -8.89 0.68
CA PHE A 36 21.27 -9.96 0.48
C PHE A 36 21.82 -11.12 -0.35
N ILE A 37 22.53 -10.83 -1.44
CA ILE A 37 23.18 -11.85 -2.27
C ILE A 37 24.22 -12.63 -1.46
N LYS A 38 25.07 -11.92 -0.71
CA LYS A 38 26.11 -12.52 0.11
C LYS A 38 25.53 -13.41 1.21
N ASP A 39 24.52 -12.94 1.94
CA ASP A 39 23.93 -13.64 3.08
C ASP A 39 23.17 -14.90 2.64
N ASN A 40 22.61 -14.90 1.43
CA ASN A 40 21.87 -16.02 0.86
C ASN A 40 22.69 -16.89 -0.10
N ASN A 41 24.00 -16.63 -0.24
CA ASN A 41 24.90 -17.30 -1.18
C ASN A 41 24.35 -17.34 -2.64
N LEU A 42 23.74 -16.24 -3.08
CA LEU A 42 23.22 -16.11 -4.44
C LEU A 42 24.34 -15.75 -5.43
N PRO A 43 24.20 -16.13 -6.72
CA PRO A 43 25.13 -15.69 -7.74
C PRO A 43 24.94 -14.21 -8.07
N MET A 44 26.01 -13.53 -8.50
CA MET A 44 25.93 -12.11 -8.89
C MET A 44 25.05 -11.88 -10.14
N SER A 45 24.74 -12.93 -10.91
CA SER A 45 23.75 -12.89 -11.99
C SER A 45 22.37 -12.44 -11.49
N ASP A 46 22.08 -12.65 -10.21
CA ASP A 46 20.78 -12.38 -9.61
C ASP A 46 20.70 -10.96 -9.02
N LEU A 47 21.73 -10.13 -9.23
CA LEU A 47 21.80 -8.76 -8.70
C LEU A 47 20.57 -7.93 -9.07
N HIS A 48 20.10 -8.02 -10.31
CA HIS A 48 18.89 -7.28 -10.74
C HIS A 48 17.64 -7.72 -9.97
N TYR A 49 17.50 -9.02 -9.71
CA TYR A 49 16.37 -9.54 -8.94
C TYR A 49 16.47 -9.17 -7.45
N ALA A 50 17.67 -9.21 -6.88
CA ALA A 50 17.92 -8.76 -5.53
C ALA A 50 17.59 -7.26 -5.36
N LEU A 51 17.99 -6.42 -6.31
CA LEU A 51 17.66 -4.98 -6.35
C LEU A 51 16.14 -4.75 -6.36
N LYS A 52 15.40 -5.47 -7.21
CA LYS A 52 13.94 -5.41 -7.24
C LYS A 52 13.30 -5.87 -5.94
N TYR A 53 13.80 -6.96 -5.37
CA TYR A 53 13.32 -7.48 -4.10
C TYR A 53 13.48 -6.45 -2.98
N ILE A 54 14.68 -5.87 -2.84
CA ILE A 54 14.97 -4.85 -1.83
C ILE A 54 14.06 -3.64 -1.98
N ARG A 55 13.86 -3.14 -3.20
CA ARG A 55 12.94 -2.02 -3.47
C ARG A 55 11.51 -2.32 -3.01
N ILE A 56 11.01 -3.50 -3.33
CA ILE A 56 9.66 -3.92 -2.92
C ILE A 56 9.59 -4.07 -1.40
N SER A 57 10.61 -4.67 -0.79
CA SER A 57 10.70 -4.87 0.66
C SER A 57 10.69 -3.54 1.41
N ASN A 58 11.53 -2.58 1.00
CA ASN A 58 11.58 -1.25 1.61
C ASN A 58 10.23 -0.53 1.50
N ARG A 59 9.60 -0.59 0.32
CA ARG A 59 8.27 0.00 0.12
C ARG A 59 7.20 -0.66 0.99
N ALA A 60 7.29 -1.97 1.23
CA ALA A 60 6.35 -2.68 2.09
C ALA A 60 6.46 -2.23 3.55
N VAL A 61 7.70 -2.01 4.05
CA VAL A 61 7.95 -1.47 5.39
C VAL A 61 7.33 -0.08 5.54
N ASP A 62 7.56 0.82 4.57
CA ASP A 62 6.99 2.17 4.59
C ASP A 62 5.46 2.16 4.61
N LEU A 63 4.82 1.21 3.92
CA LEU A 63 3.37 1.07 3.89
C LEU A 63 2.82 0.52 5.22
N ASP A 64 3.52 -0.43 5.84
CA ASP A 64 3.12 -0.96 7.14
C ASP A 64 3.21 0.10 8.25
N ASP A 65 4.24 0.94 8.23
CA ASP A 65 4.39 2.03 9.19
C ASP A 65 3.29 3.08 9.03
N LYS A 66 2.96 3.46 7.79
CA LYS A 66 1.80 4.33 7.49
C LYS A 66 0.49 3.71 7.97
N PHE A 67 0.33 2.40 7.77
CA PHE A 67 -0.86 1.70 8.23
C PHE A 67 -1.00 1.74 9.76
N LYS A 68 0.08 1.49 10.50
CA LYS A 68 0.10 1.63 11.97
C LYS A 68 -0.23 3.05 12.43
N GLU A 69 0.32 4.07 11.77
CA GLU A 69 0.01 5.47 12.07
C GLU A 69 -1.48 5.77 11.92
N ILE A 70 -2.09 5.31 10.81
CA ILE A 70 -3.53 5.46 10.56
C ILE A 70 -4.34 4.76 11.65
N GLN A 71 -3.98 3.53 12.03
CA GLN A 71 -4.68 2.80 13.09
C GLN A 71 -4.63 3.55 14.44
N GLN A 72 -3.47 4.10 14.80
CA GLN A 72 -3.34 4.88 16.03
C GLN A 72 -4.18 6.15 15.99
N ARG A 73 -4.20 6.85 14.86
CA ARG A 73 -5.04 8.05 14.67
C ARG A 73 -6.53 7.72 14.80
N LEU A 74 -6.98 6.64 14.18
CA LEU A 74 -8.37 6.17 14.27
C LEU A 74 -8.74 5.72 15.70
N LYS A 75 -7.81 5.13 16.44
CA LYS A 75 -8.01 4.80 17.85
C LYS A 75 -8.26 6.06 18.69
N LYS A 76 -7.42 7.08 18.54
CA LYS A 76 -7.57 8.37 19.25
C LYS A 76 -8.91 9.05 18.94
N LEU A 77 -9.33 9.06 17.68
CA LEU A 77 -10.62 9.63 17.29
C LEU A 77 -11.80 8.89 17.94
N ARG A 78 -11.78 7.54 17.95
CA ARG A 78 -12.82 6.75 18.62
C ARG A 78 -12.89 6.99 20.13
N GLU A 79 -11.75 7.19 20.78
CA GLU A 79 -11.71 7.54 22.21
C GLU A 79 -12.27 8.95 22.47
N GLN A 80 -12.02 9.90 21.58
CA GLN A 80 -12.56 11.27 21.66
C GLN A 80 -14.08 11.31 21.41
N ASP A 81 -14.58 10.52 20.46
CA ASP A 81 -16.01 10.44 20.12
C ASP A 81 -16.82 9.61 21.13
N MET A 82 -16.16 8.95 22.08
CA MET A 82 -16.81 8.25 23.17
C MET A 82 -17.35 9.26 24.20
N VAL A 83 -18.37 10.02 23.81
CA VAL A 83 -19.24 10.71 24.77
C VAL A 83 -19.90 9.61 25.58
N VAL A 84 -19.39 9.37 26.80
CA VAL A 84 -20.08 8.53 27.78
C VAL A 84 -21.36 9.26 28.12
N VAL A 85 -22.43 8.97 27.38
CA VAL A 85 -23.78 9.32 27.81
C VAL A 85 -24.03 8.41 29.01
N THR A 86 -23.60 8.85 30.18
CA THR A 86 -24.04 8.22 31.42
C THR A 86 -25.56 8.32 31.42
N PRO A 87 -26.29 7.20 31.42
CA PRO A 87 -27.73 7.27 31.53
C PRO A 87 -28.07 8.08 32.78
N PRO A 88 -29.05 9.00 32.71
CA PRO A 88 -29.44 9.79 33.87
C PRO A 88 -29.74 8.82 35.01
N LYS A 89 -29.19 9.08 36.20
CA LYS A 89 -29.44 8.26 37.39
C LYS A 89 -30.94 8.25 37.63
N CYS A 90 -31.64 7.19 37.22
CA CYS A 90 -33.00 6.95 37.64
C CYS A 90 -32.95 6.85 39.16
N GLY A 91 -33.53 7.85 39.84
CA GLY A 91 -33.56 7.92 41.30
C GLY A 91 -34.13 6.63 41.89
N ASN A 92 -33.59 6.23 43.03
CA ASN A 92 -33.92 5.03 43.81
C ASN A 92 -35.39 4.59 43.68
N LEU A 93 -35.68 3.69 42.75
CA LEU A 93 -36.86 2.85 42.83
C LEU A 93 -36.49 1.71 43.78
N ASN A 94 -36.81 1.89 45.06
CA ASN A 94 -36.89 0.79 46.02
C ASN A 94 -37.92 -0.21 45.47
N PHE A 95 -37.45 -1.21 44.73
CA PHE A 95 -38.25 -2.39 44.44
C PHE A 95 -38.36 -3.19 45.73
N ASN A 96 -39.37 -2.83 46.54
CA ASN A 96 -39.91 -3.74 47.54
C ASN A 96 -40.55 -4.89 46.77
N PHE A 97 -39.77 -5.93 46.49
CA PHE A 97 -40.29 -7.25 46.20
C PHE A 97 -41.00 -7.74 47.46
N PHE A 98 -42.30 -7.46 47.53
CA PHE A 98 -43.20 -8.12 48.47
C PHE A 98 -43.23 -9.61 48.12
N ASN A 99 -42.40 -10.39 48.81
CA ASN A 99 -42.65 -11.82 48.98
C ASN A 99 -43.90 -11.94 49.85
N ASN A 100 -45.04 -12.23 49.23
CA ASN A 100 -46.22 -12.71 49.95
C ASN A 100 -46.06 -14.22 50.24
N PRO A 101 -46.54 -14.70 51.41
CA PRO A 101 -46.31 -16.04 51.95
C PRO A 101 -47.03 -17.16 51.18
#